data_AF-A0A365Y0H7-F1
#
_entry.id   AF-A0A365Y0H7-F1
#
_cell.length_a   1.000
_cell.length_b   1.000
_cell.length_c   1.000
_cell.angle_alpha   90.00
_cell.angle_beta   90.00
_cell.angle_gamma   90.00
#
_symmetry.space_group_name_H-M   'P 1'
#
loop_
_entity.id
_entity.type
_entity.pdbx_description
1 polymer ?
#
loop_
_entity_poly.entity_id
_entity_poly.type
_entity_poly.pdbx_seq_one_letter_code
_entity_poly.pdbx_strand_id
1 'polypeptide(L)'
;MAPRKPENERKVNSFRPFGKIASHVDPMVLWTFLGLFLISVILLAFQLDGREDCTTTDIVLSNKQHSTGKAYTVGEVITFNAENSGKKRTSFTWEFGDSSARQTGAQVYHSFSKPGSYMITLSSGKCSWNKEVIIVMGAAATPINAGPDIFPVIDGPGEVFAGRPVTFTNKTPGARSWTWRLLQDNASAHNGSSVTYTFSTPGERTLSLIVNGDTAHMVMKNITVFPARAKQVETQLPDPGFPPPPPPVEEKPKEPEKPRVPAVSDDEFLYMLTQVTSKQKSAGDFSKFLCDNLSARVLLNDKDTDNFTHFCSRIYGKKKFKIEKVNLVKDANGCVKEIRIMYDRKKVLGIF
;
A
#
# COMPACT_ATOMS: atom_id res chain seq x y z
N MET A 1 -70.17 -4.51 -65.29
CA MET A 1 -69.51 -3.41 -66.02
C MET A 1 -68.95 -2.43 -64.98
N ALA A 2 -67.71 -1.98 -65.19
CA ALA A 2 -66.75 -1.41 -64.22
C ALA A 2 -67.27 -0.46 -63.11
N PRO A 3 -66.61 -0.42 -61.93
CA PRO A 3 -66.94 0.53 -60.87
C PRO A 3 -66.49 1.96 -61.21
N ARG A 4 -67.28 2.95 -60.79
CA ARG A 4 -67.02 4.38 -60.99
C ARG A 4 -65.78 4.83 -60.23
N LYS A 5 -64.93 5.62 -60.90
CA LYS A 5 -63.73 6.27 -60.36
C LYS A 5 -64.15 7.35 -59.35
N PRO A 6 -63.58 7.41 -58.13
CA PRO A 6 -63.87 8.49 -57.22
C PRO A 6 -63.19 9.79 -57.68
N GLU A 7 -64.01 10.81 -57.87
CA GLU A 7 -63.64 12.19 -58.13
C GLU A 7 -63.15 12.81 -56.82
N ASN A 8 -61.83 12.79 -56.60
CA ASN A 8 -61.07 13.70 -55.72
C ASN A 8 -59.58 13.29 -55.68
N GLU A 9 -58.89 13.33 -56.82
CA GLU A 9 -57.42 13.41 -56.82
C GLU A 9 -57.01 14.87 -56.64
N ARG A 10 -56.92 15.30 -55.38
CA ARG A 10 -56.30 16.57 -55.03
C ARG A 10 -54.83 16.47 -55.45
N LYS A 11 -54.45 17.13 -56.55
CA LYS A 11 -53.04 17.28 -56.95
C LYS A 11 -52.27 17.89 -55.78
N VAL A 12 -51.58 17.05 -55.03
CA VAL A 12 -50.61 17.50 -54.02
C VAL A 12 -49.43 18.02 -54.82
N ASN A 13 -49.42 19.33 -55.10
CA ASN A 13 -48.20 20.01 -55.51
C ASN A 13 -47.21 19.83 -54.36
N SER A 14 -46.30 18.87 -54.51
CA SER A 14 -45.16 18.75 -53.63
C SER A 14 -44.33 20.01 -53.80
N PHE A 15 -44.58 20.97 -52.90
CA PHE A 15 -43.75 22.16 -52.78
C PHE A 15 -42.36 21.66 -52.37
N ARG A 16 -41.45 21.56 -53.33
CA ARG A 16 -40.02 21.39 -53.06
C ARG A 16 -39.47 22.79 -52.80
N PRO A 17 -39.29 23.22 -51.54
CA PRO A 17 -38.93 24.60 -51.20
C PRO A 17 -37.61 25.07 -51.83
N PHE A 18 -36.79 24.16 -52.38
CA PHE A 18 -35.47 24.45 -52.92
C PHE A 18 -35.33 24.30 -54.44
N GLY A 19 -36.40 23.92 -55.16
CA GLY A 19 -36.31 23.63 -56.60
C GLY A 19 -35.92 24.81 -57.50
N LYS A 20 -36.18 26.06 -57.06
CA LYS A 20 -35.89 27.28 -57.83
C LYS A 20 -34.58 27.98 -57.48
N ILE A 21 -33.92 27.58 -56.39
CA ILE A 21 -32.66 28.23 -55.95
C ILE A 21 -31.45 27.58 -56.66
N ALA A 22 -31.54 26.30 -57.00
CA ALA A 22 -30.46 25.55 -57.64
C ALA A 22 -30.36 25.74 -59.17
N SER A 23 -31.31 26.43 -59.83
CA SER A 23 -31.31 26.55 -61.30
C SER A 23 -30.36 27.63 -61.85
N HIS A 24 -29.92 28.57 -61.02
CA HIS A 24 -29.03 29.68 -61.40
C HIS A 24 -27.61 29.55 -60.80
N VAL A 25 -27.35 28.49 -60.05
CA VAL A 25 -26.06 28.26 -59.39
C VAL A 25 -25.35 27.13 -60.10
N ASP A 26 -24.10 27.36 -60.50
CA ASP A 26 -23.28 26.35 -61.16
C ASP A 26 -23.19 25.08 -60.27
N PRO A 27 -23.47 23.88 -60.82
CA PRO A 27 -23.37 22.65 -60.06
C PRO A 27 -21.99 22.45 -59.42
N MET A 28 -20.89 22.88 -60.06
CA MET A 28 -19.55 22.77 -59.45
C MET A 28 -19.44 23.62 -58.18
N VAL A 29 -20.08 24.78 -58.14
CA VAL A 29 -20.12 25.63 -56.95
C VAL A 29 -20.88 24.92 -55.81
N LEU A 30 -22.00 24.26 -56.11
CA LEU A 30 -22.75 23.47 -55.11
C LEU A 30 -21.92 22.29 -54.55
N TRP A 31 -21.15 21.60 -55.39
CA TRP A 31 -20.25 20.52 -54.94
C TRP A 31 -19.10 21.06 -54.07
N THR A 32 -18.55 22.24 -54.39
CA THR A 32 -17.52 22.86 -53.55
C THR A 32 -18.06 23.31 -52.20
N PHE A 33 -19.27 23.88 -52.14
CA PHE A 33 -19.93 24.23 -50.88
C PHE A 33 -20.24 23.00 -50.04
N LEU A 34 -20.70 21.90 -50.65
CA LEU A 34 -20.92 20.63 -49.95
C LEU A 34 -19.60 20.07 -49.39
N GLY A 35 -18.53 20.10 -50.18
CA GLY A 35 -17.20 19.67 -49.76
C GLY A 35 -16.67 20.47 -48.58
N LEU A 36 -16.76 21.80 -48.63
CA LEU A 36 -16.36 22.69 -47.53
C LEU A 36 -17.22 22.49 -46.28
N PHE A 37 -18.52 22.25 -46.44
CA PHE A 37 -19.41 21.94 -45.33
C PHE A 37 -19.02 20.62 -44.65
N LEU A 38 -18.74 19.57 -45.43
CA LEU A 38 -18.28 18.29 -44.89
C LEU A 38 -16.94 18.41 -44.15
N ILE A 39 -15.98 19.14 -44.72
CA ILE A 39 -14.70 19.42 -44.05
C ILE A 39 -14.93 20.19 -42.74
N SER A 40 -15.80 21.20 -42.75
CA SER A 40 -16.16 21.94 -41.54
C SER A 40 -16.81 21.06 -40.47
N VAL A 41 -17.70 20.14 -40.85
CA VAL A 41 -18.34 19.21 -39.92
C VAL A 41 -17.34 18.20 -39.36
N ILE A 42 -16.39 17.72 -40.17
CA ILE A 42 -15.33 16.83 -39.71
C ILE A 42 -14.40 17.55 -38.72
N LEU A 43 -14.00 18.80 -39.02
CA LEU A 43 -13.19 19.61 -38.11
C LEU A 43 -13.95 19.91 -36.80
N LEU A 44 -15.25 20.21 -36.88
CA LEU A 44 -16.10 20.40 -35.70
C LEU A 44 -16.22 19.11 -34.89
N ALA A 45 -16.42 17.96 -35.53
CA ALA A 45 -16.50 16.66 -34.86
C ALA A 45 -15.18 16.32 -34.15
N PHE A 46 -14.03 16.59 -34.80
CA PHE A 46 -12.72 16.41 -34.18
C PHE A 46 -12.49 17.37 -33.00
N GLN A 47 -12.97 18.62 -33.12
CA GLN A 47 -12.95 19.58 -32.00
C GLN A 47 -13.88 19.18 -30.85
N LEU A 48 -14.99 18.50 -31.13
CA LEU A 48 -15.93 18.01 -30.10
C LEU A 48 -15.40 16.75 -29.40
N ASP A 49 -14.69 15.86 -30.10
CA ASP A 49 -14.12 14.64 -29.53
C ASP A 49 -12.92 14.94 -28.59
N GLY A 50 -12.23 16.06 -28.81
CA GLY A 50 -11.10 16.50 -27.97
C GLY A 50 -11.48 17.26 -26.70
N ARG A 51 -12.78 17.53 -26.44
CA ARG A 51 -13.22 18.25 -25.23
C ARG A 51 -13.38 17.28 -24.06
N GLU A 52 -12.42 17.33 -23.13
CA GLU A 52 -12.60 16.72 -21.82
C GLU A 52 -13.51 17.63 -20.98
N ASP A 53 -14.71 17.15 -20.65
CA ASP A 53 -15.63 17.88 -19.76
C ASP A 53 -15.08 17.87 -18.32
N CYS A 54 -14.56 19.03 -17.90
CA CYS A 54 -14.02 19.24 -16.56
C CYS A 54 -15.05 19.83 -15.57
N THR A 55 -16.31 19.97 -15.96
CA THR A 55 -17.33 20.69 -15.19
C THR A 55 -17.91 19.89 -14.00
N THR A 56 -17.57 18.62 -13.84
CA THR A 56 -18.35 17.69 -12.98
C THR A 56 -17.49 16.81 -12.07
N THR A 57 -16.60 17.44 -11.29
CA THR A 57 -16.09 16.80 -10.06
C THR A 57 -16.04 17.81 -8.93
N ASP A 58 -16.60 17.43 -7.78
CA ASP A 58 -16.41 18.15 -6.53
C ASP A 58 -15.34 17.41 -5.71
N ILE A 59 -14.52 18.19 -5.01
CA ILE A 59 -13.60 17.65 -3.99
C ILE A 59 -14.43 17.53 -2.72
N VAL A 60 -14.75 16.29 -2.34
CA VAL A 60 -15.55 15.98 -1.16
C VAL A 60 -14.61 15.71 0.01
N LEU A 61 -14.82 16.46 1.10
CA LEU A 61 -14.10 16.29 2.35
C LEU A 61 -14.99 15.51 3.30
N SER A 62 -14.59 14.30 3.72
CA SER A 62 -15.46 13.39 4.47
C SER A 62 -15.26 13.40 5.99
N ASN A 63 -14.70 14.46 6.56
CA ASN A 63 -14.56 14.53 8.01
C ASN A 63 -15.86 15.05 8.67
N LYS A 64 -16.45 14.22 9.54
CA LYS A 64 -17.68 14.51 10.30
C LYS A 64 -17.49 15.51 11.45
N GLN A 65 -16.26 15.96 11.75
CA GLN A 65 -16.02 16.83 12.93
C GLN A 65 -16.40 18.31 12.74
N HIS A 66 -16.63 18.78 11.52
CA HIS A 66 -17.16 20.13 11.30
C HIS A 66 -18.34 20.10 10.32
N SER A 67 -19.53 19.87 10.86
CA SER A 67 -20.80 20.00 10.13
C SER A 67 -21.11 21.46 9.73
N THR A 68 -20.33 22.44 10.17
CA THR A 68 -20.67 23.86 10.04
C THR A 68 -19.49 24.82 9.77
N GLY A 69 -18.25 24.33 9.61
CA GLY A 69 -17.09 25.20 9.43
C GLY A 69 -16.10 24.67 8.40
N LYS A 70 -15.65 25.52 7.46
CA LYS A 70 -14.57 25.24 6.48
C LYS A 70 -13.17 25.16 7.12
N ALA A 71 -13.08 24.95 8.42
CA ALA A 71 -11.87 25.05 9.22
C ALA A 71 -11.55 23.71 9.91
N TYR A 72 -10.29 23.26 9.77
CA TYR A 72 -9.73 22.06 10.38
C TYR A 72 -8.56 22.45 11.28
N THR A 73 -8.10 21.53 12.11
CA THR A 73 -7.02 21.79 13.07
C THR A 73 -5.68 21.24 12.59
N VAL A 74 -4.58 21.86 13.05
CA VAL A 74 -3.22 21.36 12.78
C VAL A 74 -3.08 19.93 13.28
N GLY A 75 -2.53 19.04 12.45
CA GLY A 75 -2.37 17.62 12.75
C GLY A 75 -3.60 16.74 12.50
N GLU A 76 -4.77 17.32 12.25
CA GLU A 76 -5.98 16.58 11.91
C GLU A 76 -5.85 15.86 10.56
N VAL A 77 -6.17 14.57 10.52
CA VAL A 77 -6.17 13.79 9.27
C VAL A 77 -7.46 14.05 8.50
N ILE A 78 -7.33 14.67 7.34
CA ILE A 78 -8.44 15.01 6.45
C ILE A 78 -8.51 13.94 5.34
N THR A 79 -9.71 13.42 5.11
CA THR A 79 -9.98 12.51 3.99
C THR A 79 -10.47 13.29 2.78
N PHE A 80 -9.77 13.19 1.66
CA PHE A 80 -10.09 13.83 0.39
C PHE A 80 -10.59 12.79 -0.60
N ASN A 81 -11.79 13.01 -1.15
CA ASN A 81 -12.44 12.14 -2.11
C ASN A 81 -12.70 12.89 -3.41
N ALA A 82 -12.33 12.27 -4.54
CA ALA A 82 -12.69 12.74 -5.88
C ALA A 82 -14.06 12.16 -6.26
N GLU A 83 -15.12 12.99 -6.22
CA GLU A 83 -16.44 12.54 -6.65
C GLU A 83 -16.57 12.61 -8.18
N ASN A 84 -16.99 11.51 -8.80
CA ASN A 84 -16.90 11.32 -10.23
C ASN A 84 -18.29 11.21 -10.87
N SER A 85 -18.87 12.33 -11.28
CA SER A 85 -20.12 12.29 -12.05
C SER A 85 -19.91 11.93 -13.54
N GLY A 86 -18.69 11.56 -13.97
CA GLY A 86 -18.36 11.18 -15.35
C GLY A 86 -17.51 9.90 -15.45
N LYS A 87 -18.11 8.80 -15.94
CA LYS A 87 -17.64 7.40 -15.91
C LYS A 87 -16.28 7.03 -16.58
N LYS A 88 -15.28 7.90 -16.73
CA LYS A 88 -14.04 7.54 -17.49
C LYS A 88 -12.69 8.07 -16.96
N ARG A 89 -12.59 8.66 -15.77
CA ARG A 89 -11.28 9.09 -15.24
C ARG A 89 -10.67 8.05 -14.30
N THR A 90 -9.48 7.55 -14.64
CA THR A 90 -8.78 6.47 -13.93
C THR A 90 -7.51 6.91 -13.19
N SER A 91 -7.04 8.15 -13.39
CA SER A 91 -5.86 8.70 -12.71
C SER A 91 -6.18 10.04 -12.05
N PHE A 92 -5.98 10.11 -10.74
CA PHE A 92 -6.17 11.32 -9.93
C PHE A 92 -4.86 11.62 -9.20
N THR A 93 -4.43 12.88 -9.28
CA THR A 93 -3.24 13.38 -8.58
C THR A 93 -3.61 14.56 -7.71
N TRP A 94 -3.14 14.55 -6.47
CA TRP A 94 -3.44 15.54 -5.45
C TRP A 94 -2.19 16.33 -5.08
N GLU A 95 -2.34 17.65 -5.01
CA GLU A 95 -1.36 18.58 -4.45
C GLU A 95 -2.02 19.38 -3.33
N PHE A 96 -1.39 19.48 -2.17
CA PHE A 96 -2.01 20.07 -0.97
C PHE A 96 -1.60 21.52 -0.67
N GLY A 97 -0.64 22.07 -1.43
CA GLY A 97 -0.21 23.47 -1.27
C GLY A 97 0.67 23.74 -0.04
N ASP A 98 1.07 22.71 0.70
CA ASP A 98 1.88 22.79 1.93
C ASP A 98 3.33 22.29 1.75
N SER A 99 3.78 22.14 0.50
CA SER A 99 5.05 21.52 0.08
C SER A 99 5.18 20.01 0.35
N SER A 100 4.11 19.34 0.75
CA SER A 100 4.09 17.88 0.87
C SER A 100 4.17 17.17 -0.48
N ALA A 101 4.61 15.91 -0.46
CA ALA A 101 4.67 15.09 -1.65
C ALA A 101 3.27 14.89 -2.27
N ARG A 102 3.23 14.82 -3.61
CA ARG A 102 1.99 14.53 -4.35
C ARG A 102 1.47 13.15 -4.00
N GLN A 103 0.16 13.01 -3.93
CA GLN A 103 -0.51 11.73 -3.71
C GLN A 103 -1.36 11.36 -4.93
N THR A 104 -1.59 10.06 -5.14
CA THR A 104 -2.38 9.55 -6.25
C THR A 104 -3.46 8.60 -5.76
N GLY A 105 -4.66 8.66 -6.36
CA GLY A 105 -5.79 7.80 -6.01
C GLY A 105 -7.11 8.56 -5.95
N ALA A 106 -8.24 7.85 -6.01
CA ALA A 106 -9.57 8.47 -5.91
C ALA A 106 -9.87 9.00 -4.50
N GLN A 107 -9.25 8.40 -3.48
CA GLN A 107 -9.36 8.77 -2.08
C GLN A 107 -7.95 8.82 -1.47
N VAL A 108 -7.64 9.93 -0.79
CA VAL A 108 -6.34 10.15 -0.14
C VAL A 108 -6.49 10.77 1.24
N TYR A 109 -5.44 10.67 2.05
CA TYR A 109 -5.41 11.15 3.43
C TYR A 109 -4.22 12.08 3.61
N HIS A 110 -4.47 13.25 4.18
CA HIS A 110 -3.44 14.26 4.41
C HIS A 110 -3.70 15.02 5.71
N SER A 111 -2.62 15.44 6.37
CA SER A 111 -2.67 16.30 7.56
C SER A 111 -1.71 17.46 7.40
N PHE A 112 -2.11 18.62 7.91
CA PHE A 112 -1.33 19.85 7.78
C PHE A 112 -0.58 20.14 9.07
N SER A 113 0.73 20.40 8.96
CA SER A 113 1.62 20.64 10.10
C SER A 113 1.63 22.09 10.60
N LYS A 114 1.10 23.02 9.81
CA LYS A 114 1.07 24.44 10.15
C LYS A 114 -0.33 25.01 9.95
N PRO A 115 -0.74 26.00 10.75
CA PRO A 115 -1.95 26.75 10.50
C PRO A 115 -1.77 27.62 9.25
N GLY A 116 -2.83 27.76 8.46
CA GLY A 116 -2.80 28.50 7.21
C GLY A 116 -4.00 28.15 6.32
N SER A 117 -4.23 28.96 5.29
CA SER A 117 -5.11 28.56 4.19
C SER A 117 -4.31 27.79 3.15
N TYR A 118 -4.79 26.62 2.78
CA TYR A 118 -4.18 25.75 1.79
C TYR A 118 -5.12 25.53 0.61
N MET A 119 -4.58 25.67 -0.60
CA MET A 119 -5.30 25.37 -1.83
C MET A 119 -4.95 23.95 -2.26
N ILE A 120 -5.93 23.05 -2.18
CA ILE A 120 -5.77 21.67 -2.65
C ILE A 120 -6.14 21.61 -4.13
N THR A 121 -5.22 21.09 -4.93
CA THR A 121 -5.40 20.89 -6.37
C THR A 121 -5.54 19.41 -6.67
N LEU A 122 -6.69 19.02 -7.22
CA LEU A 122 -6.93 17.70 -7.82
C LEU A 122 -6.72 17.82 -9.33
N SER A 123 -5.93 16.93 -9.92
CA SER A 123 -5.70 16.87 -11.37
C SER A 123 -5.99 15.48 -11.92
N SER A 124 -6.62 15.43 -13.11
CA SER A 124 -6.91 14.19 -13.83
C SER A 124 -6.95 14.48 -15.33
N GLY A 125 -6.01 13.91 -16.09
CA GLY A 125 -5.86 14.22 -17.51
C GLY A 125 -5.54 15.71 -17.74
N LYS A 126 -6.35 16.41 -18.52
CA LYS A 126 -6.24 17.87 -18.74
C LYS A 126 -7.05 18.69 -17.74
N CYS A 127 -7.80 18.05 -16.85
CA CYS A 127 -8.65 18.73 -15.89
C CYS A 127 -7.92 18.99 -14.57
N SER A 128 -8.23 20.14 -13.96
CA SER A 128 -7.74 20.56 -12.66
C SER A 128 -8.85 21.24 -11.85
N TRP A 129 -8.97 20.89 -10.58
CA TRP A 129 -9.95 21.42 -9.64
C TRP A 129 -9.27 21.87 -8.36
N ASN A 130 -9.75 22.97 -7.79
CA ASN A 130 -9.16 23.56 -6.60
C ASN A 130 -10.19 23.64 -5.45
N LYS A 131 -9.76 23.33 -4.23
CA LYS A 131 -10.55 23.47 -3.01
C LYS A 131 -9.71 24.16 -1.94
N GLU A 132 -10.22 25.25 -1.40
CA GLU A 132 -9.58 25.91 -0.26
C GLU A 132 -9.96 25.22 1.05
N VAL A 133 -8.96 24.99 1.90
CA VAL A 133 -9.12 24.45 3.25
C VAL A 133 -8.36 25.35 4.23
N ILE A 134 -9.03 25.74 5.31
CA ILE A 134 -8.45 26.58 6.35
C ILE A 134 -7.99 25.68 7.50
N ILE A 135 -6.71 25.76 7.86
CA ILE A 135 -6.14 25.08 9.01
C ILE A 135 -5.91 26.10 10.11
N VAL A 136 -6.61 25.96 11.22
CA VAL A 136 -6.43 26.77 12.41
C VAL A 136 -5.54 26.03 13.39
N MET A 137 -4.79 26.77 14.23
CA MET A 137 -4.28 26.14 15.44
C MET A 137 -5.49 25.68 16.24
N GLY A 138 -5.47 24.42 16.68
CA GLY A 138 -6.49 23.94 17.60
C GLY A 138 -6.55 24.92 18.76
N ALA A 139 -7.74 25.51 19.00
CA ALA A 139 -7.98 26.18 20.26
C ALA A 139 -7.62 25.14 21.32
N ALA A 140 -6.75 25.50 22.28
CA ALA A 140 -6.45 24.64 23.41
C ALA A 140 -7.80 24.21 23.98
N ALA A 141 -8.20 22.97 23.69
CA ALA A 141 -9.45 22.45 24.16
C ALA A 141 -9.34 22.55 25.67
N THR A 142 -10.20 23.35 26.30
CA THR A 142 -10.41 23.29 27.74
C THR A 142 -10.51 21.80 28.06
N PRO A 143 -9.58 21.24 28.87
CA PRO A 143 -9.44 19.81 28.97
C PRO A 143 -10.72 19.24 29.56
N ILE A 144 -11.59 18.69 28.70
CA ILE A 144 -12.62 17.75 29.13
C ILE A 144 -11.85 16.46 29.40
N ASN A 145 -11.26 16.36 30.59
CA ASN A 145 -10.60 15.18 31.13
C ASN A 145 -9.80 14.34 30.10
N ALA A 146 -8.89 14.99 29.38
CA ALA A 146 -7.86 14.25 28.66
C ALA A 146 -6.97 13.60 29.73
N GLY A 147 -7.01 12.27 29.80
CA GLY A 147 -5.99 11.50 30.49
C GLY A 147 -4.59 11.76 29.88
N PRO A 148 -3.55 11.07 30.35
CA PRO A 148 -2.21 11.20 29.76
C PRO A 148 -2.26 11.05 28.24
N ASP A 149 -1.37 11.74 27.51
CA ASP A 149 -1.21 11.56 26.07
C ASP A 149 -0.94 10.07 25.77
N ILE A 150 -1.84 9.45 25.02
CA ILE A 150 -1.79 8.03 24.69
C ILE A 150 -1.40 7.89 23.23
N PHE A 151 -0.25 7.26 22.96
CA PHE A 151 0.22 6.96 21.62
C PHE A 151 -0.13 5.50 21.26
N PRO A 152 -1.19 5.27 20.46
CA PRO A 152 -1.63 3.92 20.15
C PRO A 152 -0.60 3.16 19.30
N VAL A 153 -0.48 1.85 19.50
CA VAL A 153 0.39 0.96 18.71
C VAL A 153 -0.41 -0.21 18.17
N ILE A 154 -0.25 -0.52 16.88
CA ILE A 154 -0.90 -1.68 16.24
C ILE A 154 0.08 -2.87 16.26
N ASP A 155 -0.19 -3.85 17.11
CA ASP A 155 0.53 -5.12 17.19
C ASP A 155 -0.11 -6.15 16.24
N GLY A 156 0.70 -6.80 15.40
CA GLY A 156 0.26 -7.72 14.34
C GLY A 156 1.24 -7.81 13.16
N PRO A 157 1.08 -8.77 12.24
CA PRO A 157 1.98 -8.94 11.10
C PRO A 157 1.78 -7.86 10.02
N GLY A 158 2.88 -7.43 9.39
CA GLY A 158 2.84 -6.52 8.22
C GLY A 158 2.70 -7.23 6.88
N GLU A 159 2.93 -8.55 6.86
CA GLU A 159 2.85 -9.39 5.66
C GLU A 159 1.93 -10.58 5.93
N VAL A 160 0.96 -10.81 5.05
CA VAL A 160 -0.06 -11.85 5.22
C VAL A 160 -0.40 -12.51 3.89
N PHE A 161 -1.05 -13.68 3.93
CA PHE A 161 -1.51 -14.37 2.73
C PHE A 161 -3.04 -14.24 2.57
N ALA A 162 -3.50 -14.06 1.34
CA ALA A 162 -4.91 -14.05 1.02
C ALA A 162 -5.60 -15.37 1.47
N GLY A 163 -6.82 -15.24 2.01
CA GLY A 163 -7.63 -16.36 2.50
C GLY A 163 -7.28 -16.85 3.91
N ARG A 164 -6.28 -16.27 4.58
CA ARG A 164 -5.95 -16.60 5.98
C ARG A 164 -6.44 -15.51 6.94
N PRO A 165 -7.05 -15.86 8.09
CA PRO A 165 -7.39 -14.89 9.11
C PRO A 165 -6.11 -14.36 9.78
N VAL A 166 -6.05 -13.04 9.97
CA VAL A 166 -4.99 -12.34 10.69
C VAL A 166 -5.59 -11.47 11.76
N THR A 167 -5.02 -11.51 12.96
CA THR A 167 -5.45 -10.71 14.10
C THR A 167 -4.49 -9.56 14.35
N PHE A 168 -5.05 -8.36 14.54
CA PHE A 168 -4.37 -7.17 14.99
C PHE A 168 -4.84 -6.83 16.40
N THR A 169 -3.93 -6.38 17.26
CA THR A 169 -4.21 -6.08 18.67
C THR A 169 -3.63 -4.72 19.04
N ASN A 170 -4.24 -4.06 20.01
CA ASN A 170 -3.69 -2.87 20.64
C ASN A 170 -3.49 -3.14 22.14
N LYS A 171 -2.27 -2.88 22.61
CA LYS A 171 -1.87 -3.06 24.02
C LYS A 171 -1.45 -1.73 24.65
N THR A 172 -1.90 -0.62 24.10
CA THR A 172 -1.47 0.70 24.57
C THR A 172 -2.04 0.95 25.98
N PRO A 173 -1.19 1.25 26.98
CA PRO A 173 -1.65 1.59 28.31
C PRO A 173 -2.57 2.82 28.27
N GLY A 174 -3.71 2.76 28.96
CA GLY A 174 -4.68 3.87 28.99
C GLY A 174 -5.75 3.86 27.88
N ALA A 175 -5.68 2.91 26.94
CA ALA A 175 -6.74 2.72 25.95
C ALA A 175 -8.02 2.15 26.59
N ARG A 176 -9.15 2.85 26.41
CA ARG A 176 -10.49 2.49 26.91
C ARG A 176 -11.46 2.13 25.79
N SER A 177 -11.30 2.76 24.63
CA SER A 177 -12.04 2.42 23.41
C SER A 177 -11.09 2.34 22.21
N TRP A 178 -11.46 1.52 21.23
CA TRP A 178 -10.70 1.30 20.01
C TRP A 178 -11.66 1.36 18.82
N THR A 179 -11.23 1.98 17.75
CA THR A 179 -11.94 1.98 16.48
C THR A 179 -10.96 1.63 15.37
N TRP A 180 -11.07 0.40 14.87
CA TRP A 180 -10.28 -0.13 13.77
C TRP A 180 -11.01 0.09 12.45
N ARG A 181 -10.31 0.50 11.40
CA ARG A 181 -10.89 0.61 10.05
C ARG A 181 -9.86 0.35 8.97
N LEU A 182 -10.24 -0.42 7.95
CA LEU A 182 -9.45 -0.52 6.72
C LEU A 182 -9.69 0.71 5.85
N LEU A 183 -8.64 1.24 5.23
CA LEU A 183 -8.72 2.36 4.31
C LEU A 183 -9.08 1.86 2.91
N GLN A 184 -10.33 1.44 2.75
CA GLN A 184 -10.91 1.02 1.48
C GLN A 184 -12.40 1.39 1.45
N ASP A 185 -12.97 1.41 0.27
CA ASP A 185 -14.40 1.71 0.09
C ASP A 185 -15.27 0.73 0.88
N ASN A 186 -16.29 1.27 1.57
CA ASN A 186 -17.26 0.49 2.37
C ASN A 186 -16.66 -0.36 3.51
N ALA A 187 -15.47 -0.04 4.02
CA ALA A 187 -14.90 -0.73 5.17
C ALA A 187 -15.70 -0.47 6.46
N SER A 188 -16.13 -1.54 7.12
CA SER A 188 -16.73 -1.48 8.44
C SER A 188 -15.71 -1.08 9.51
N ALA A 189 -16.15 -0.26 10.45
CA ALA A 189 -15.40 0.02 11.67
C ALA A 189 -15.62 -1.10 12.69
N HIS A 190 -14.56 -1.51 13.38
CA HIS A 190 -14.63 -2.52 14.44
C HIS A 190 -14.23 -1.90 15.77
N ASN A 191 -14.99 -2.22 16.82
CA ASN A 191 -14.77 -1.70 18.16
C ASN A 191 -14.37 -2.87 19.07
N GLY A 192 -13.11 -2.90 19.51
CA GLY A 192 -12.54 -3.97 20.33
C GLY A 192 -11.04 -3.80 20.47
N SER A 193 -10.41 -4.31 21.53
CA SER A 193 -8.95 -4.22 21.70
C SER A 193 -8.17 -5.06 20.68
N SER A 194 -8.85 -5.96 19.97
CA SER A 194 -8.34 -6.73 18.85
C SER A 194 -9.36 -6.83 17.73
N VAL A 195 -8.88 -7.04 16.50
CA VAL A 195 -9.69 -7.25 15.31
C VAL A 195 -9.06 -8.31 14.43
N THR A 196 -9.88 -9.19 13.87
CA THR A 196 -9.44 -10.24 12.94
C THR A 196 -9.97 -9.94 11.54
N TYR A 197 -9.08 -9.89 10.55
CA TYR A 197 -9.41 -9.71 9.15
C TYR A 197 -9.03 -10.94 8.33
N THR A 198 -9.81 -11.25 7.30
CA THR A 198 -9.47 -12.24 6.28
C THR A 198 -9.48 -11.55 4.92
N PHE A 199 -8.31 -11.31 4.35
CA PHE A 199 -8.19 -10.62 3.06
C PHE A 199 -8.42 -11.62 1.93
N SER A 200 -9.41 -11.37 1.07
CA SER A 200 -9.74 -12.26 -0.06
C SER A 200 -8.85 -12.06 -1.28
N THR A 201 -8.32 -10.85 -1.47
CA THR A 201 -7.48 -10.50 -2.64
C THR A 201 -6.08 -10.03 -2.21
N PRO A 202 -5.05 -10.36 -3.00
CA PRO A 202 -3.71 -9.84 -2.78
C PRO A 202 -3.64 -8.33 -3.06
N GLY A 203 -2.65 -7.66 -2.46
CA GLY A 203 -2.41 -6.22 -2.61
C GLY A 203 -2.08 -5.53 -1.28
N GLU A 204 -1.77 -4.24 -1.37
CA GLU A 204 -1.49 -3.39 -0.22
C GLU A 204 -2.77 -2.94 0.47
N ARG A 205 -2.83 -3.06 1.80
CA ARG A 205 -3.95 -2.62 2.64
C ARG A 205 -3.43 -1.72 3.74
N THR A 206 -4.17 -0.67 4.08
CA THR A 206 -3.82 0.19 5.22
C THR A 206 -4.89 0.07 6.30
N LEU A 207 -4.45 -0.19 7.54
CA LEU A 207 -5.30 -0.30 8.72
C LEU A 207 -5.09 0.93 9.62
N SER A 208 -6.17 1.65 9.94
CA SER A 208 -6.18 2.73 10.94
C SER A 208 -6.68 2.25 12.28
N LEU A 209 -6.09 2.78 13.36
CA LEU A 209 -6.58 2.64 14.72
C LEU A 209 -6.73 4.02 15.38
N ILE A 210 -7.92 4.28 15.92
CA ILE A 210 -8.23 5.40 16.80
C ILE A 210 -8.46 4.84 18.20
N VAL A 211 -7.85 5.44 19.22
CA VAL A 211 -8.04 5.06 20.63
C VAL A 211 -8.73 6.20 21.37
N ASN A 212 -9.68 5.89 22.26
CA ASN A 212 -10.40 6.88 23.07
C ASN A 212 -11.14 7.98 22.28
N GLY A 213 -11.40 7.74 20.99
CA GLY A 213 -11.95 8.77 20.10
C GLY A 213 -10.97 9.88 19.74
N ASP A 214 -9.69 9.74 20.11
CA ASP A 214 -8.64 10.69 19.79
C ASP A 214 -8.15 10.49 18.35
N THR A 215 -8.70 11.30 17.46
CA THR A 215 -8.34 11.33 16.04
C THR A 215 -6.98 11.99 15.78
N ALA A 216 -6.46 12.79 16.71
CA ALA A 216 -5.19 13.51 16.54
C ALA A 216 -3.99 12.57 16.66
N HIS A 217 -4.09 11.53 17.50
CA HIS A 217 -3.06 10.50 17.67
C HIS A 217 -3.40 9.19 16.95
N MET A 218 -4.18 9.24 15.87
CA MET A 218 -4.50 8.06 15.06
C MET A 218 -3.23 7.44 14.46
N VAL A 219 -3.13 6.10 14.50
CA VAL A 219 -2.00 5.36 13.92
C VAL A 219 -2.42 4.47 12.77
N MET A 220 -1.49 4.30 11.82
CA MET A 220 -1.70 3.59 10.57
C MET A 220 -0.70 2.44 10.44
N LYS A 221 -1.14 1.33 9.86
CA LYS A 221 -0.28 0.19 9.54
C LYS A 221 -0.51 -0.29 8.12
N ASN A 222 0.59 -0.38 7.35
CA ASN A 222 0.58 -0.97 6.02
C ASN A 222 0.68 -2.49 6.13
N ILE A 223 -0.12 -3.19 5.34
CA ILE A 223 -0.26 -4.64 5.32
C ILE A 223 -0.15 -5.10 3.88
N THR A 224 0.90 -5.84 3.55
CA THR A 224 1.10 -6.47 2.24
C THR A 224 0.43 -7.83 2.21
N VAL A 225 -0.61 -7.99 1.38
CA VAL A 225 -1.32 -9.25 1.20
C VAL A 225 -0.76 -9.98 -0.01
N PHE A 226 -0.05 -11.08 0.22
CA PHE A 226 0.44 -11.98 -0.83
C PHE A 226 -0.67 -12.92 -1.34
N PRO A 227 -0.60 -13.39 -2.59
CA PRO A 227 -1.55 -14.36 -3.11
C PRO A 227 -1.54 -15.64 -2.27
N ALA A 228 -2.70 -16.29 -2.15
CA ALA A 228 -2.79 -17.56 -1.46
C ALA A 228 -1.81 -18.56 -2.10
N ARG A 229 -0.99 -19.22 -1.30
CA ARG A 229 -0.10 -20.29 -1.80
C ARG A 229 -0.98 -21.33 -2.47
N ALA A 230 -0.76 -21.57 -3.76
CA ALA A 230 -1.45 -22.64 -4.46
C ALA A 230 -1.26 -23.93 -3.65
N LYS A 231 -2.35 -24.64 -3.35
CA LYS A 231 -2.24 -26.04 -2.94
C LYS A 231 -1.38 -26.70 -4.01
N GLN A 232 -0.22 -27.22 -3.66
CA GLN A 232 0.45 -28.12 -4.57
C GLN A 232 -0.56 -29.24 -4.80
N VAL A 233 -1.05 -29.35 -6.05
CA VAL A 233 -1.72 -30.56 -6.49
C VAL A 233 -0.61 -31.59 -6.46
N GLU A 234 -0.51 -32.28 -5.33
CA GLU A 234 0.30 -33.47 -5.19
C GLU A 234 -0.21 -34.40 -6.28
N THR A 235 0.55 -34.44 -7.38
CA THR A 235 0.28 -35.37 -8.46
C THR A 235 0.59 -36.72 -7.81
N GLN A 236 -0.45 -37.45 -7.39
CA GLN A 236 -0.29 -38.77 -6.83
C GLN A 236 0.46 -39.60 -7.88
N LEU A 237 1.75 -39.82 -7.66
CA LEU A 237 2.40 -41.00 -8.20
C LEU A 237 1.66 -42.20 -7.61
N PRO A 238 1.35 -43.25 -8.39
CA PRO A 238 0.72 -44.44 -7.86
C PRO A 238 1.55 -44.98 -6.70
N ASP A 239 0.90 -45.12 -5.55
CA ASP A 239 1.45 -45.64 -4.30
C ASP A 239 2.00 -47.08 -4.53
N PRO A 240 3.31 -47.33 -4.38
CA PRO A 240 3.79 -48.70 -4.25
C PRO A 240 3.32 -49.21 -2.89
N GLY A 241 2.22 -49.97 -2.91
CA GLY A 241 1.46 -50.39 -1.73
C GLY A 241 2.30 -50.69 -0.49
N PHE A 242 1.97 -50.02 0.60
CA PHE A 242 2.59 -50.22 1.90
C PHE A 242 2.36 -51.67 2.39
N PRO A 243 3.39 -52.36 2.91
CA PRO A 243 3.22 -53.63 3.61
C PRO A 243 2.40 -53.44 4.90
N PRO A 244 1.72 -54.49 5.38
CA PRO A 244 0.78 -54.39 6.50
C PRO A 244 1.46 -53.91 7.80
N PRO A 245 0.71 -53.21 8.67
CA PRO A 245 1.27 -52.56 9.84
C PRO A 245 1.77 -53.57 10.89
N PRO A 246 2.90 -53.28 11.58
CA PRO A 246 3.32 -54.05 12.74
C PRO A 246 2.36 -53.83 13.94
N PRO A 247 2.31 -54.79 14.89
CA PRO A 247 1.38 -54.76 16.01
C PRO A 247 1.59 -53.54 16.95
N PRO A 248 0.58 -53.18 17.77
CA PRO A 248 0.58 -51.96 18.55
C PRO A 248 1.76 -51.90 19.53
N VAL A 249 2.62 -50.91 19.35
CA VAL A 249 3.71 -50.61 20.28
C VAL A 249 3.11 -49.80 21.43
N GLU A 250 3.29 -50.31 22.65
CA GLU A 250 2.90 -49.68 23.92
C GLU A 250 3.36 -48.20 24.01
N GLU A 251 2.50 -47.35 24.58
CA GLU A 251 2.75 -45.92 24.79
C GLU A 251 4.08 -45.68 25.53
N LYS A 252 5.06 -45.12 24.81
CA LYS A 252 6.26 -44.55 25.45
C LYS A 252 5.94 -43.16 26.03
N PRO A 253 6.49 -42.81 27.20
CA PRO A 253 6.19 -41.55 27.90
C PRO A 253 6.58 -40.31 27.08
N LYS A 254 5.79 -39.24 27.22
CA LYS A 254 6.02 -37.89 26.65
C LYS A 254 7.51 -37.52 26.63
N GLU A 255 8.07 -37.40 25.43
CA GLU A 255 9.43 -36.89 25.22
C GLU A 255 9.46 -35.38 25.55
N PRO A 256 10.41 -34.90 26.38
CA PRO A 256 10.46 -33.52 26.83
C PRO A 256 10.75 -32.58 25.65
N GLU A 257 9.99 -31.48 25.60
CA GLU A 257 10.10 -30.43 24.59
C GLU A 257 11.54 -29.89 24.54
N LYS A 258 12.25 -30.16 23.44
CA LYS A 258 13.64 -29.71 23.24
C LYS A 258 13.70 -28.18 23.12
N PRO A 259 14.69 -27.49 23.74
CA PRO A 259 14.76 -26.03 23.76
C PRO A 259 14.86 -25.44 22.34
N ARG A 260 13.93 -24.55 21.99
CA ARG A 260 13.97 -23.81 20.71
C ARG A 260 15.11 -22.79 20.75
N VAL A 261 16.16 -23.04 19.96
CA VAL A 261 17.20 -22.04 19.65
C VAL A 261 16.52 -20.78 19.10
N PRO A 262 16.89 -19.57 19.54
CA PRO A 262 16.31 -18.33 19.02
C PRO A 262 16.58 -18.20 17.51
N ALA A 263 15.52 -18.02 16.71
CA ALA A 263 15.64 -17.89 15.26
C ALA A 263 16.22 -16.52 14.87
N VAL A 264 17.55 -16.43 14.73
CA VAL A 264 18.24 -15.21 14.26
C VAL A 264 18.29 -15.14 12.73
N SER A 265 17.99 -13.99 12.14
CA SER A 265 18.14 -13.75 10.69
C SER A 265 19.57 -13.33 10.32
N ASP A 266 19.94 -13.43 9.04
CA ASP A 266 21.26 -13.03 8.55
C ASP A 266 21.56 -11.54 8.83
N ASP A 267 20.56 -10.67 8.67
CA ASP A 267 20.67 -9.22 8.90
C ASP A 267 20.78 -8.87 10.39
N GLU A 268 20.04 -9.59 11.24
CA GLU A 268 20.12 -9.43 12.70
C GLU A 268 21.50 -9.85 13.22
N PHE A 269 22.04 -10.96 12.70
CA PHE A 269 23.38 -11.42 13.06
C PHE A 269 24.48 -10.47 12.55
N LEU A 270 24.31 -9.91 11.36
CA LEU A 270 25.17 -8.84 10.83
C LEU A 270 25.17 -7.64 11.79
N TYR A 271 24.00 -7.16 12.20
CA TYR A 271 23.89 -6.07 13.17
C TYR A 271 24.59 -6.42 14.48
N MET A 272 24.40 -7.62 15.01
CA MET A 272 25.10 -8.07 16.22
C MET A 272 26.63 -8.06 16.07
N LEU A 273 27.17 -8.44 14.91
CA LEU A 273 28.62 -8.36 14.65
C LEU A 273 29.14 -6.91 14.59
N THR A 274 28.34 -5.94 14.11
CA THR A 274 28.71 -4.51 14.20
C THR A 274 28.80 -4.00 15.64
N GLN A 275 28.11 -4.66 16.58
CA GLN A 275 28.23 -4.34 18.00
C GLN A 275 29.55 -4.84 18.58
N VAL A 276 30.15 -5.89 18.02
CA VAL A 276 31.49 -6.37 18.40
C VAL A 276 32.57 -5.35 17.96
N THR A 277 32.45 -4.77 16.76
CA THR A 277 33.36 -3.70 16.31
C THR A 277 33.23 -2.42 17.14
N SER A 278 32.08 -2.23 17.79
CA SER A 278 31.78 -1.09 18.67
C SER A 278 32.04 -1.34 20.17
N LYS A 279 32.62 -2.50 20.53
CA LYS A 279 32.87 -2.95 21.92
C LYS A 279 31.61 -3.16 22.78
N GLN A 280 30.44 -3.29 22.17
CA GLN A 280 29.18 -3.51 22.89
C GLN A 280 28.85 -5.00 23.10
N LYS A 281 29.44 -5.88 22.29
CA LYS A 281 29.27 -7.35 22.39
C LYS A 281 30.60 -8.08 22.26
N SER A 282 30.65 -9.29 22.79
CA SER A 282 31.78 -10.22 22.77
C SER A 282 31.40 -11.53 22.09
N ALA A 283 32.36 -12.42 21.82
CA ALA A 283 32.08 -13.73 21.23
C ALA A 283 31.08 -14.56 22.07
N GLY A 284 31.14 -14.44 23.40
CA GLY A 284 30.25 -15.18 24.31
C GLY A 284 28.77 -14.82 24.15
N ASP A 285 28.44 -13.61 23.70
CA ASP A 285 27.05 -13.19 23.49
C ASP A 285 26.34 -13.94 22.34
N PHE A 286 27.11 -14.67 21.53
CA PHE A 286 26.61 -15.45 20.41
C PHE A 286 26.49 -16.94 20.73
N SER A 287 26.90 -17.39 21.92
CA SER A 287 26.92 -18.81 22.29
C SER A 287 25.53 -19.45 22.12
N LYS A 288 24.47 -18.71 22.43
CA LYS A 288 23.07 -19.14 22.27
C LYS A 288 22.66 -19.47 20.83
N PHE A 289 23.24 -18.79 19.83
CA PHE A 289 22.95 -19.03 18.41
C PHE A 289 23.87 -20.09 17.79
N LEU A 290 25.05 -20.27 18.41
CA LEU A 290 26.07 -21.23 18.01
C LEU A 290 25.94 -22.56 18.78
N CYS A 291 24.95 -22.69 19.66
CA CYS A 291 24.78 -23.84 20.55
C CYS A 291 26.06 -24.14 21.35
N ASP A 292 26.60 -23.08 21.95
CA ASP A 292 27.86 -23.02 22.71
C ASP A 292 29.12 -23.42 21.92
N ASN A 293 29.00 -23.61 20.59
CA ASN A 293 30.14 -23.80 19.70
C ASN A 293 30.77 -22.46 19.28
N LEU A 294 31.49 -21.83 20.21
CA LEU A 294 32.25 -20.59 19.95
C LEU A 294 33.46 -20.77 19.00
N SER A 295 33.72 -22.01 18.58
CA SER A 295 34.72 -22.38 17.57
C SER A 295 34.11 -22.62 16.19
N ALA A 296 32.86 -22.19 15.98
CA ALA A 296 32.21 -22.28 14.68
C ALA A 296 33.06 -21.68 13.56
N ARG A 297 32.94 -22.27 12.36
CA ARG A 297 33.75 -21.90 11.20
C ARG A 297 33.29 -20.55 10.65
N VAL A 298 34.22 -19.63 10.46
CA VAL A 298 33.98 -18.35 9.79
C VAL A 298 34.71 -18.34 8.46
N LEU A 299 33.98 -18.17 7.36
CA LEU A 299 34.55 -18.02 6.02
C LEU A 299 34.57 -16.54 5.63
N LEU A 300 35.75 -16.03 5.30
CA LEU A 300 36.04 -14.62 5.08
C LEU A 300 36.35 -14.36 3.62
N ASN A 301 35.52 -13.54 2.95
CA ASN A 301 35.66 -13.19 1.53
C ASN A 301 35.89 -14.44 0.64
N ASP A 302 35.18 -15.53 0.96
CA ASP A 302 35.18 -16.84 0.27
C ASP A 302 36.53 -17.56 0.13
N LYS A 303 37.58 -17.11 0.82
CA LYS A 303 38.94 -17.67 0.69
C LYS A 303 39.58 -18.00 2.04
N ASP A 304 39.50 -17.08 3.00
CA ASP A 304 40.19 -17.23 4.28
C ASP A 304 39.24 -17.90 5.28
N THR A 305 39.70 -18.89 6.04
CA THR A 305 38.90 -19.50 7.11
C THR A 305 39.44 -19.07 8.47
N ASP A 306 38.55 -18.74 9.38
CA ASP A 306 38.85 -18.42 10.77
C ASP A 306 37.89 -19.17 11.72
N ASN A 307 38.17 -19.17 13.01
CA ASN A 307 37.22 -19.58 14.04
C ASN A 307 36.48 -18.36 14.60
N PHE A 308 35.25 -18.55 15.10
CA PHE A 308 34.39 -17.44 15.50
C PHE A 308 34.98 -16.58 16.63
N THR A 309 35.55 -17.21 17.66
CA THR A 309 36.17 -16.49 18.79
C THR A 309 37.36 -15.63 18.34
N HIS A 310 38.23 -16.18 17.49
CA HIS A 310 39.40 -15.49 16.96
C HIS A 310 38.99 -14.39 15.97
N PHE A 311 37.96 -14.62 15.15
CA PHE A 311 37.40 -13.57 14.31
C PHE A 311 36.86 -12.41 15.16
N CYS A 312 36.06 -12.70 16.19
CA CYS A 312 35.50 -11.69 17.09
C CYS A 312 36.59 -10.88 17.80
N SER A 313 37.67 -11.52 18.29
CA SER A 313 38.78 -10.81 18.93
C SER A 313 39.52 -9.91 17.94
N ARG A 314 39.68 -10.35 16.69
CA ARG A 314 40.30 -9.54 15.63
C ARG A 314 39.49 -8.31 15.25
N ILE A 315 38.16 -8.37 15.27
CA ILE A 315 37.30 -7.23 14.91
C ILE A 315 36.91 -6.36 16.11
N TYR A 316 37.15 -6.82 17.33
CA TYR A 316 36.73 -6.15 18.56
C TYR A 316 37.28 -4.72 18.66
N GLY A 317 36.40 -3.74 18.77
CA GLY A 317 36.78 -2.32 18.85
C GLY A 317 37.33 -1.69 17.57
N LYS A 318 37.37 -2.42 16.45
CA LYS A 318 37.83 -1.89 15.15
C LYS A 318 36.69 -1.23 14.39
N LYS A 319 36.32 0.00 14.76
CA LYS A 319 35.24 0.78 14.11
C LYS A 319 35.43 1.00 12.60
N LYS A 320 36.66 0.90 12.08
CA LYS A 320 36.97 1.00 10.64
C LYS A 320 36.70 -0.31 9.87
N PHE A 321 36.48 -1.42 10.57
CA PHE A 321 36.16 -2.71 9.98
C PHE A 321 34.67 -2.78 9.64
N LYS A 322 34.35 -2.69 8.34
CA LYS A 322 32.97 -2.72 7.84
C LYS A 322 32.64 -4.08 7.26
N ILE A 323 31.68 -4.76 7.88
CA ILE A 323 31.09 -6.01 7.37
C ILE A 323 29.99 -5.62 6.39
N GLU A 324 30.04 -6.15 5.17
CA GLU A 324 29.08 -5.83 4.10
C GLU A 324 27.94 -6.82 4.05
N LYS A 325 28.24 -8.10 4.28
CA LYS A 325 27.26 -9.19 4.19
C LYS A 325 27.63 -10.32 5.14
N VAL A 326 26.61 -10.92 5.73
CA VAL A 326 26.72 -12.17 6.50
C VAL A 326 25.72 -13.17 5.92
N ASN A 327 26.12 -14.44 5.85
CA ASN A 327 25.21 -15.53 5.55
C ASN A 327 25.45 -16.69 6.52
N LEU A 328 24.39 -17.14 7.18
CA LEU A 328 24.46 -18.18 8.21
C LEU A 328 24.06 -19.53 7.64
N VAL A 329 24.92 -20.53 7.85
CA VAL A 329 24.59 -21.94 7.57
C VAL A 329 24.21 -22.61 8.88
N LYS A 330 22.96 -23.04 8.98
CA LYS A 330 22.38 -23.68 10.16
C LYS A 330 22.28 -25.19 9.99
N ASP A 331 22.30 -25.93 11.09
CA ASP A 331 22.06 -27.37 11.10
C ASP A 331 20.59 -27.73 11.29
N ALA A 332 20.29 -29.05 11.32
CA ALA A 332 18.94 -29.57 11.56
C ALA A 332 18.33 -29.16 12.92
N ASN A 333 19.16 -28.70 13.87
CA ASN A 333 18.73 -28.22 15.18
C ASN A 333 18.62 -26.67 15.23
N GLY A 334 18.88 -25.98 14.12
CA GLY A 334 18.85 -24.52 14.02
C GLY A 334 20.12 -23.82 14.52
N CYS A 335 21.14 -24.57 14.94
CA CYS A 335 22.43 -24.04 15.40
C CYS A 335 23.26 -23.56 14.22
N VAL A 336 23.89 -22.38 14.34
CA VAL A 336 24.81 -21.86 13.33
C VAL A 336 26.09 -22.69 13.31
N LYS A 337 26.40 -23.37 12.20
CA LYS A 337 27.62 -24.16 12.02
C LYS A 337 28.71 -23.42 11.26
N GLU A 338 28.32 -22.61 10.27
CA GLU A 338 29.25 -21.84 9.45
C GLU A 338 28.72 -20.43 9.21
N ILE A 339 29.60 -19.44 9.30
CA ILE A 339 29.29 -18.02 9.14
C ILE A 339 30.12 -17.49 7.97
N ARG A 340 29.47 -17.14 6.87
CA ARG A 340 30.14 -16.54 5.71
C ARG A 340 30.08 -15.03 5.83
N ILE A 341 31.22 -14.36 5.80
CA ILE A 341 31.34 -12.92 6.01
C ILE A 341 32.09 -12.29 4.84
N MET A 342 31.45 -11.29 4.23
CA MET A 342 32.07 -10.40 3.25
C MET A 342 32.39 -9.05 3.90
N TYR A 343 33.60 -8.54 3.70
CA TYR A 343 34.05 -7.26 4.26
C TYR A 343 34.94 -6.50 3.28
N ASP A 344 34.90 -5.16 3.36
CA ASP A 344 35.64 -4.26 2.46
C ASP A 344 37.15 -4.30 2.74
N ARG A 345 37.93 -4.90 1.83
CA ARG A 345 39.40 -4.98 1.93
C ARG A 345 40.10 -3.62 1.79
N LYS A 346 39.48 -2.61 1.14
CA LYS A 346 40.15 -1.31 0.86
C LYS A 346 40.38 -0.49 2.13
N LYS A 347 39.62 -0.71 3.20
CA LYS A 347 39.78 -0.03 4.50
C LYS A 347 40.57 -0.84 5.55
N VAL A 348 41.01 -2.05 5.21
CA VAL A 348 41.73 -2.97 6.12
C VAL A 348 43.26 -2.85 6.01
N LEU A 349 43.77 -2.11 5.02
CA LEU A 349 45.18 -1.92 4.65
C LEU A 349 46.11 -1.31 5.74
N GLY A 350 45.68 -1.21 6.99
CA GLY A 350 46.52 -0.78 8.11
C GLY A 350 46.53 -1.74 9.31
N ILE A 351 46.08 -2.99 9.17
CA ILE A 351 45.92 -3.91 10.32
C ILE A 351 46.29 -5.37 9.99
N PHE A 352 47.24 -5.60 9.09
CA PHE A 352 47.87 -6.91 8.90
C PHE A 352 49.32 -6.86 9.30
#